data_AF-A0A965WRA6-F1
#
_entry.id   AF-A0A965WRA6-F1
#
_cell.length_a   1.000
_cell.length_b   1.000
_cell.length_c   1.000
_cell.angle_alpha   90.00
_cell.angle_beta   90.00
_cell.angle_gamma   90.00
#
_symmetry.space_group_name_H-M   'P 1'
#
loop_
_entity.id
_entity.type
_entity.pdbx_description
1 polymer ?
#
loop_
_entity_poly.entity_id
_entity_poly.type
_entity_poly.pdbx_seq_one_letter_code
_entity_poly.pdbx_strand_id
1 'polypeptide(L)'
;VLMLSARGEEYDKIHGFELGIDDYVVKPFSPKEVMLRLEVLIRRNQKPEGNSLEHETLTFEGLTVDFTGRVVTIDGQPLDLSPKEYELLFYLVRNRGIALTREKLISEVWGYDFFGDDRTLDTHIKLLRNSLGDYRRFIVTLRGLGYRFEA
;
A
#
# COMPACT_ATOMS: atom_id res chain seq x y z
N VAL A 1 7.20 -22.37 -8.54
CA VAL A 1 6.42 -22.97 -9.65
C VAL A 1 5.09 -23.51 -9.13
N LEU A 2 3.97 -22.97 -9.61
CA LEU A 2 2.61 -23.48 -9.36
C LEU A 2 2.19 -24.37 -10.54
N MET A 3 1.84 -25.63 -10.30
CA MET A 3 1.42 -26.57 -11.33
C MET A 3 -0.10 -26.67 -11.43
N LEU A 4 -0.65 -26.67 -12.66
CA LEU A 4 -2.08 -26.77 -12.94
C LEU A 4 -2.36 -28.02 -13.79
N SER A 5 -3.15 -28.96 -13.29
CA SER A 5 -3.39 -30.25 -13.97
C SER A 5 -4.87 -30.62 -14.02
N ALA A 6 -5.26 -31.46 -14.97
CA ALA A 6 -6.59 -32.11 -15.00
C ALA A 6 -6.57 -33.50 -14.33
N ARG A 7 -5.38 -34.01 -13.96
CA ARG A 7 -5.24 -35.27 -13.25
C ARG A 7 -5.25 -35.03 -11.74
N GLY A 8 -6.25 -35.60 -11.08
CA GLY A 8 -6.51 -35.42 -9.65
C GLY A 8 -6.00 -36.54 -8.75
N GLU A 9 -5.43 -37.60 -9.34
CA GLU A 9 -4.92 -38.77 -8.60
C GLU A 9 -3.80 -38.35 -7.65
N GLU A 10 -3.76 -39.01 -6.49
CA GLU A 10 -2.84 -38.66 -5.40
C GLU A 10 -1.37 -38.85 -5.78
N TYR A 11 -1.10 -39.87 -6.61
CA TYR A 11 0.24 -40.19 -7.11
C TYR A 11 0.84 -39.06 -7.96
N ASP A 12 0.05 -38.45 -8.86
CA ASP A 12 0.51 -37.32 -9.70
C ASP A 12 0.85 -36.08 -8.85
N LYS A 13 0.13 -35.85 -7.75
CA LYS A 13 0.39 -34.74 -6.82
C LYS A 13 1.71 -34.95 -6.08
N ILE A 14 1.92 -36.13 -5.52
CA ILE A 14 3.13 -36.49 -4.76
C ILE A 14 4.36 -36.36 -5.66
N HIS A 15 4.30 -36.94 -6.87
CA HIS A 15 5.41 -36.83 -7.82
C HIS A 15 5.68 -35.38 -8.26
N GLY A 16 4.64 -34.55 -8.40
CA GLY A 16 4.78 -33.12 -8.63
C GLY A 16 5.61 -32.43 -7.53
N PHE A 17 5.32 -32.70 -6.26
CA PHE A 17 6.08 -32.14 -5.12
C PHE A 17 7.52 -32.69 -5.03
N GLU A 18 7.76 -33.95 -5.37
CA GLU A 18 9.12 -34.52 -5.46
C GLU A 18 9.97 -33.83 -6.54
N LEU A 19 9.36 -33.32 -7.60
CA LEU A 19 10.00 -32.53 -8.66
C LEU A 19 10.26 -31.06 -8.26
N GLY A 20 9.95 -30.65 -7.02
CA GLY A 20 10.28 -29.33 -6.48
C GLY A 20 9.32 -28.20 -6.88
N ILE A 21 8.04 -28.50 -7.13
CA ILE A 21 7.01 -27.46 -7.29
C ILE A 21 6.57 -26.90 -5.92
N ASP A 22 6.08 -25.65 -5.92
CA ASP A 22 5.63 -24.97 -4.70
C ASP A 22 4.17 -25.31 -4.31
N ASP A 23 3.30 -25.57 -5.30
CA ASP A 23 1.89 -25.94 -5.11
C ASP A 23 1.33 -26.62 -6.39
N TYR A 24 0.27 -27.42 -6.24
CA TYR A 24 -0.38 -28.21 -7.31
C TYR A 24 -1.90 -28.08 -7.22
N VAL A 25 -2.55 -27.59 -8.29
CA VAL A 25 -4.00 -27.35 -8.34
C VAL A 25 -4.64 -28.18 -9.46
N VAL A 26 -5.72 -28.89 -9.11
CA VAL A 26 -6.49 -29.76 -10.00
C VAL A 26 -7.66 -28.97 -10.61
N LYS A 27 -7.91 -29.13 -11.91
CA LYS A 27 -9.10 -28.60 -12.60
C LYS A 27 -10.33 -29.48 -12.34
N PRO A 28 -11.54 -28.92 -12.20
CA PRO A 28 -11.88 -27.51 -12.33
C PRO A 28 -11.61 -26.71 -11.04
N PHE A 29 -10.99 -25.53 -11.18
CA PHE A 29 -10.74 -24.58 -10.09
C PHE A 29 -11.40 -23.23 -10.39
N SER A 30 -11.66 -22.45 -9.34
CA SER A 30 -12.14 -21.07 -9.49
C SER A 30 -10.96 -20.11 -9.71
N PRO A 31 -11.08 -19.07 -10.55
CA PRO A 31 -10.03 -18.03 -10.66
C PRO A 31 -9.67 -17.38 -9.31
N LYS A 32 -10.63 -17.27 -8.38
CA LYS A 32 -10.40 -16.76 -7.02
C LYS A 32 -9.49 -17.68 -6.19
N GLU A 33 -9.59 -18.99 -6.38
CA GLU A 33 -8.81 -19.99 -5.64
C GLU A 33 -7.32 -19.91 -6.00
N VAL A 34 -7.03 -19.77 -7.29
CA VAL A 34 -5.65 -19.61 -7.80
C VAL A 34 -5.03 -18.30 -7.29
N MET A 35 -5.79 -17.20 -7.26
CA MET A 35 -5.31 -15.91 -6.73
C MET A 35 -4.93 -16.01 -5.25
N LEU A 36 -5.79 -16.59 -4.41
CA LEU A 36 -5.51 -16.77 -2.97
C LEU A 36 -4.26 -17.64 -2.73
N ARG A 37 -4.05 -18.70 -3.53
CA ARG A 37 -2.85 -19.55 -3.44
C ARG A 37 -1.59 -18.80 -3.84
N LEU A 38 -1.64 -17.97 -4.90
CA LEU A 38 -0.52 -17.13 -5.32
C LEU A 38 -0.13 -16.11 -4.23
N GLU A 39 -1.10 -15.45 -3.60
CA GLU A 39 -0.83 -14.53 -2.48
C GLU A 39 -0.11 -15.23 -1.31
N VAL A 40 -0.53 -16.45 -0.95
CA VAL A 40 0.09 -17.24 0.11
C VAL A 40 1.52 -17.65 -0.26
N LEU A 41 1.79 -18.06 -1.50
CA LEU A 41 3.14 -18.42 -1.97
C LEU A 41 4.11 -17.23 -1.99
N ILE A 42 3.61 -16.04 -2.34
CA ILE A 42 4.40 -14.80 -2.33
C ILE A 42 4.71 -14.40 -0.88
N ARG A 43 3.72 -14.40 0.01
CA ARG A 43 3.92 -14.13 1.45
C ARG A 43 4.91 -15.11 2.09
N ARG A 44 4.89 -16.39 1.70
CA ARG A 44 5.75 -17.43 2.29
C ARG A 44 7.23 -17.30 1.91
N ASN A 45 7.55 -16.67 0.78
CA ASN A 45 8.92 -16.36 0.36
C ASN A 45 9.47 -15.06 1.00
N GLN A 46 8.66 -14.32 1.76
CA GLN A 46 9.09 -13.15 2.52
C GLN A 46 9.13 -13.51 4.02
N LYS A 47 10.32 -13.74 4.56
CA LYS A 47 10.59 -13.94 6.00
C LYS A 47 11.97 -13.35 6.37
N PRO A 48 12.24 -13.05 7.66
CA PRO A 48 11.42 -13.23 8.86
C PRO A 48 10.94 -11.86 9.44
N GLU A 49 10.39 -11.65 10.63
CA GLU A 49 10.15 -12.46 11.87
C GLU A 49 8.70 -12.26 12.41
N GLY A 50 8.41 -12.79 13.62
CA GLY A 50 7.77 -11.96 14.66
C GLY A 50 6.24 -11.85 14.72
N ASN A 51 5.59 -12.81 15.39
CA ASN A 51 4.21 -12.74 15.92
C ASN A 51 3.83 -11.35 16.49
N SER A 52 3.02 -10.58 15.75
CA SER A 52 2.27 -9.40 16.20
C SER A 52 1.17 -9.10 15.18
N LEU A 53 0.14 -8.34 15.56
CA LEU A 53 -0.76 -7.72 14.59
C LEU A 53 0.10 -6.84 13.69
N GLU A 54 0.31 -7.24 12.42
CA GLU A 54 1.24 -6.57 11.51
C GLU A 54 0.93 -5.07 11.46
N HIS A 55 1.77 -4.27 12.12
CA HIS A 55 1.70 -2.83 12.02
C HIS A 55 2.20 -2.49 10.62
N GLU A 56 1.28 -2.08 9.75
CA GLU A 56 1.64 -1.54 8.45
C GLU A 56 2.36 -0.22 8.74
N THR A 57 3.68 -0.25 8.75
CA THR A 57 4.55 0.90 9.02
C THR A 57 5.55 1.04 7.90
N LEU A 58 5.69 2.25 7.37
CA LEU A 58 6.64 2.58 6.30
C LEU A 58 7.56 3.72 6.76
N THR A 59 8.87 3.52 6.61
CA THR A 59 9.90 4.50 6.97
C THR A 59 10.64 4.98 5.72
N PHE A 60 10.83 6.30 5.63
CA PHE A 60 11.45 7.03 4.53
C PHE A 60 12.45 8.03 5.10
N GLU A 61 13.74 7.70 5.06
CA GLU A 61 14.77 8.45 5.79
C GLU A 61 14.39 8.55 7.29
N GLY A 62 14.12 9.74 7.83
CA GLY A 62 13.63 9.95 9.20
C GLY A 62 12.10 10.03 9.35
N LEU A 63 11.33 10.04 8.25
CA LEU A 63 9.86 10.05 8.28
C LEU A 63 9.32 8.63 8.42
N THR A 64 8.63 8.30 9.52
CA THR A 64 7.93 7.03 9.70
C THR A 64 6.42 7.25 9.74
N VAL A 65 5.68 6.42 9.01
CA VAL A 65 4.23 6.45 8.87
C VAL A 65 3.67 5.09 9.30
N ASP A 66 2.99 5.06 10.44
CA ASP A 66 2.27 3.90 10.96
C ASP A 66 0.77 4.03 10.63
N PHE A 67 0.31 3.18 9.71
CA PHE A 67 -1.08 3.15 9.26
C PHE A 67 -2.01 2.47 10.27
N THR A 68 -1.47 1.56 11.11
CA THR A 68 -2.25 0.80 12.10
C THR A 68 -2.49 1.65 13.35
N GLY A 69 -1.46 2.28 13.90
CA GLY A 69 -1.58 3.23 15.01
C GLY A 69 -2.08 4.62 14.60
N ARG A 70 -2.11 4.92 13.30
CA ARG A 70 -2.34 6.26 12.72
C ARG A 70 -1.37 7.33 13.24
N VAL A 71 -0.11 6.95 13.45
CA VAL A 71 0.95 7.83 13.96
C VAL A 71 1.92 8.19 12.83
N VAL A 72 2.37 9.44 12.79
CA VAL A 72 3.48 9.88 11.96
C VAL A 72 4.59 10.35 12.88
N THR A 73 5.83 9.94 12.64
CA THR A 73 6.99 10.45 13.37
C THR A 73 8.04 10.99 12.40
N ILE A 74 8.76 12.01 12.85
CA ILE A 74 9.93 12.57 12.18
C ILE A 74 11.10 12.44 13.15
N ASP A 75 12.14 11.72 12.75
CA ASP A 75 13.37 11.51 13.52
C ASP A 75 13.08 11.00 14.96
N GLY A 76 12.05 10.16 15.08
CA GLY A 76 11.56 9.58 16.33
C GLY A 76 10.59 10.45 17.14
N GLN A 77 10.35 11.71 16.75
CA GLN A 77 9.36 12.59 17.41
C GLN A 77 7.99 12.47 16.74
N PRO A 78 6.88 12.35 17.50
CA PRO A 78 5.54 12.32 16.92
C PRO A 78 5.19 13.68 16.30
N LEU A 79 4.72 13.65 15.06
CA LEU A 79 4.23 14.82 14.33
C LEU A 79 2.71 14.91 14.50
N ASP A 80 2.23 16.00 15.09
CA ASP A 80 0.79 16.27 15.16
C ASP A 80 0.29 16.87 13.83
N LEU A 81 -0.84 16.35 13.34
CA LEU A 81 -1.46 16.69 12.05
C LEU A 81 -2.98 16.71 12.24
N SER A 82 -3.69 17.53 11.47
CA SER A 82 -5.16 17.42 11.44
C SER A 82 -5.61 16.07 10.85
N PRO A 83 -6.82 15.57 11.19
CA PRO A 83 -7.31 14.29 10.67
C PRO A 83 -7.26 14.16 9.14
N LYS A 84 -7.49 15.27 8.41
CA LYS A 84 -7.42 15.30 6.94
C LYS A 84 -6.00 15.34 6.40
N GLU A 85 -5.04 15.91 7.12
CA GLU A 85 -3.62 15.84 6.75
C GLU A 85 -3.07 14.42 6.94
N TYR A 86 -3.45 13.73 8.01
CA TYR A 86 -3.15 12.30 8.17
C TYR A 86 -3.73 11.46 7.02
N GLU A 87 -5.01 11.61 6.69
CA GLU A 87 -5.66 10.87 5.61
C GLU A 87 -5.01 11.16 4.25
N LEU A 88 -4.71 12.43 3.97
CA LEU A 88 -4.02 12.86 2.75
C LEU A 88 -2.61 12.27 2.65
N LEU A 89 -1.83 12.32 3.73
CA LEU A 89 -0.48 11.73 3.77
C LEU A 89 -0.55 10.21 3.59
N PHE A 90 -1.46 9.53 4.28
CA PHE A 90 -1.58 8.07 4.20
C PHE A 90 -1.99 7.63 2.79
N TYR A 91 -2.91 8.37 2.16
CA TYR A 91 -3.30 8.10 0.77
C TYR A 91 -2.14 8.30 -0.20
N LEU A 92 -1.39 9.40 -0.05
CA LEU A 92 -0.19 9.70 -0.83
C LEU A 92 0.89 8.60 -0.67
N VAL A 93 1.18 8.17 0.55
CA VAL A 93 2.22 7.19 0.86
C VAL A 93 1.84 5.77 0.40
N ARG A 94 0.60 5.33 0.58
CA ARG A 94 0.11 4.04 0.03
C ARG A 94 0.17 4.00 -1.49
N ASN A 95 0.02 5.15 -2.15
CA ASN A 95 0.12 5.30 -3.60
C ASN A 95 1.49 5.86 -4.04
N ARG A 96 2.59 5.58 -3.30
CA ARG A 96 3.94 6.04 -3.63
C ARG A 96 4.33 5.74 -5.09
N GLY A 97 4.98 6.69 -5.75
CA GLY A 97 5.34 6.64 -7.17
C GLY A 97 4.18 6.85 -8.15
N ILE A 98 2.91 6.76 -7.72
CA ILE A 98 1.73 6.96 -8.57
C ILE A 98 1.41 8.46 -8.66
N ALA A 99 1.19 8.93 -9.87
CA ALA A 99 0.68 10.27 -10.13
C ALA A 99 -0.83 10.32 -9.82
N LEU A 100 -1.21 11.01 -8.74
CA LEU A 100 -2.61 11.14 -8.33
C LEU A 100 -3.19 12.47 -8.83
N THR A 101 -4.36 12.39 -9.48
CA THR A 101 -5.10 13.59 -9.89
C THR A 101 -5.70 14.30 -8.70
N ARG A 102 -5.90 15.62 -8.82
CA ARG A 102 -6.53 16.42 -7.77
C ARG A 102 -7.93 15.93 -7.41
N GLU A 103 -8.75 15.67 -8.42
CA GLU A 103 -10.09 15.07 -8.29
C GLU A 103 -10.06 13.78 -7.45
N LYS A 104 -9.12 12.87 -7.75
CA LYS A 104 -8.98 11.60 -7.03
C LYS A 104 -8.57 11.82 -5.57
N LEU A 105 -7.61 12.70 -5.31
CA LEU A 105 -7.21 13.09 -3.95
C LEU A 105 -8.37 13.69 -3.16
N ILE A 106 -9.20 14.52 -3.80
CA ILE A 106 -10.39 15.11 -3.18
C ILE A 106 -11.43 14.03 -2.86
N SER A 107 -11.80 13.20 -3.85
CA SER A 107 -12.83 12.17 -3.69
C SER A 107 -12.50 11.12 -2.62
N GLU A 108 -11.23 10.77 -2.46
CA GLU A 108 -10.82 9.69 -1.57
C GLU A 108 -10.51 10.18 -0.14
N VAL A 109 -10.11 11.44 0.02
CA VAL A 109 -9.82 12.03 1.35
C VAL A 109 -11.03 12.79 1.92
N TRP A 110 -11.86 13.44 1.10
CA TRP A 110 -13.07 14.15 1.56
C TRP A 110 -14.39 13.45 1.22
N GLY A 111 -14.40 12.50 0.28
CA GLY A 111 -15.61 11.81 -0.18
C GLY A 111 -16.14 12.37 -1.50
N TYR A 112 -16.89 11.53 -2.25
CA TYR A 112 -17.46 11.89 -3.56
C TYR A 112 -18.52 13.01 -3.47
N ASP A 113 -19.20 13.16 -2.34
CA ASP A 113 -20.20 14.21 -2.10
C ASP A 113 -19.60 15.57 -1.69
N PHE A 114 -18.26 15.69 -1.66
CA PHE A 114 -17.59 16.92 -1.27
C PHE A 114 -17.52 17.92 -2.43
N PHE A 115 -18.45 18.89 -2.45
CA PHE A 115 -18.48 20.02 -3.39
C PHE A 115 -17.37 21.07 -3.17
N GLY A 116 -16.20 20.67 -2.68
CA GLY A 116 -15.06 21.56 -2.46
C GLY A 116 -14.16 21.69 -3.69
N ASP A 117 -13.69 22.91 -3.93
CA ASP A 117 -12.79 23.26 -5.03
C ASP A 117 -11.34 22.77 -4.78
N ASP A 118 -10.56 22.67 -5.87
CA ASP A 118 -9.12 22.32 -5.91
C ASP A 118 -8.29 23.07 -4.86
N ARG A 119 -8.69 24.31 -4.54
CA ARG A 119 -8.05 25.20 -3.57
C ARG A 119 -8.06 24.63 -2.15
N THR A 120 -9.01 23.75 -1.82
CA THR A 120 -9.04 23.02 -0.55
C THR A 120 -7.88 22.05 -0.46
N LEU A 121 -7.65 21.26 -1.53
CA LEU A 121 -6.52 20.33 -1.62
C LEU A 121 -5.19 21.08 -1.59
N ASP A 122 -5.05 22.13 -2.40
CA ASP A 122 -3.82 22.96 -2.43
C ASP A 122 -3.50 23.55 -1.04
N THR A 123 -4.53 23.91 -0.26
CA THR A 123 -4.37 24.40 1.13
C THR A 123 -3.88 23.29 2.07
N HIS A 124 -4.49 22.10 2.04
CA HIS A 124 -4.07 21.00 2.91
C HIS A 124 -2.70 20.44 2.52
N ILE A 125 -2.35 20.39 1.23
CA ILE A 125 -0.98 20.07 0.79
C ILE A 125 0.02 21.10 1.31
N LYS A 126 -0.33 22.40 1.32
CA LYS A 126 0.55 23.44 1.88
C LYS A 126 0.75 23.29 3.39
N LEU A 127 -0.31 22.99 4.14
CA LEU A 127 -0.23 22.76 5.58
C LEU A 127 0.60 21.49 5.88
N LEU A 128 0.27 20.36 5.24
CA LEU A 128 1.02 19.10 5.37
C LEU A 128 2.51 19.27 5.03
N ARG A 129 2.84 20.00 3.97
CA ARG A 129 4.25 20.32 3.62
C ARG A 129 4.95 21.23 4.63
N ASN A 130 4.23 22.07 5.38
CA ASN A 130 4.84 22.85 6.45
C ASN A 130 5.11 21.96 7.67
N SER A 131 4.14 21.12 8.04
CA SER A 131 4.26 20.17 9.17
C SER A 131 5.36 19.12 8.94
N LEU A 132 5.53 18.65 7.70
CA LEU A 132 6.61 17.72 7.33
C LEU A 132 8.02 18.32 7.30
N GLY A 133 8.18 19.65 7.44
CA GLY A 133 9.49 20.30 7.44
C GLY A 133 10.32 19.96 6.19
N ASP A 134 11.52 19.43 6.39
CA ASP A 134 12.43 19.05 5.29
C ASP A 134 11.93 17.87 4.44
N TYR A 135 11.10 16.99 5.03
CA TYR A 135 10.50 15.82 4.36
C TYR A 135 9.37 16.21 3.39
N ARG A 136 8.97 17.50 3.35
CA ARG A 136 8.07 18.04 2.33
C ARG A 136 8.52 17.78 0.89
N ARG A 137 9.82 17.52 0.68
CA ARG A 137 10.42 17.12 -0.60
C ARG A 137 9.77 15.88 -1.19
N PHE A 138 9.25 14.98 -0.35
CA PHE A 138 8.62 13.75 -0.80
C PHE A 138 7.26 13.98 -1.46
N ILE A 139 6.57 15.09 -1.18
CA ILE A 139 5.34 15.45 -1.87
C ILE A 139 5.72 16.29 -3.10
N VAL A 140 5.66 15.69 -4.28
CA VAL A 140 6.00 16.33 -5.56
C VAL A 140 4.72 16.82 -6.26
N THR A 141 4.76 18.05 -6.80
CA THR A 141 3.63 18.63 -7.56
C THR A 141 3.81 18.38 -9.05
N LEU A 142 2.85 17.68 -9.65
CA LEU A 142 2.76 17.46 -11.09
C LEU A 142 1.83 18.52 -11.69
N ARG A 143 2.42 19.56 -12.29
CA ARG A 143 1.68 20.73 -12.83
C ARG A 143 0.60 20.28 -13.82
N GLY A 144 -0.63 20.74 -13.60
CA GLY A 144 -1.79 20.40 -14.44
C GLY A 144 -2.39 19.00 -14.21
N LEU A 145 -1.86 18.22 -13.27
CA LEU A 145 -2.37 16.88 -12.95
C LEU A 145 -2.74 16.74 -11.46
N GLY A 146 -1.80 17.04 -10.56
CA GLY A 146 -1.97 16.84 -9.12
C GLY A 146 -0.66 16.60 -8.38
N TYR A 147 -0.59 15.52 -7.62
CA TYR A 147 0.49 15.26 -6.66
C TYR A 147 0.96 13.80 -6.71
N ARG A 148 2.21 13.58 -6.31
CA ARG A 148 2.84 12.25 -6.19
C ARG A 148 3.69 12.22 -4.92
N PHE A 149 3.71 11.08 -4.23
CA PHE A 149 4.68 10.82 -3.18
C PHE A 149 5.90 10.11 -3.77
N GLU A 150 7.10 10.65 -3.55
CA GLU A 150 8.38 10.08 -3.98
C GLU A 150 9.34 10.11 -2.79
N ALA A 151 9.94 8.98 -2.46
CA ALA A 151 10.92 8.82 -1.38
C ALA A 151 11.97 7.79 -1.80
#